data_AF-A0A3N5Y6A4-F1
#
_entry.id   AF-A0A3N5Y6A4-F1
#
_cell.length_a   1.000
_cell.length_b   1.000
_cell.length_c   1.000
_cell.angle_alpha   90.00
_cell.angle_beta   90.00
_cell.angle_gamma   90.00
#
_symmetry.space_group_name_H-M   'P 1'
#
loop_
_entity.id
_entity.type
_entity.pdbx_description
1 polymer ?
#
loop_
_entity_poly.entity_id
_entity_poly.type
_entity_poly.pdbx_seq_one_letter_code
_entity_poly.pdbx_strand_id
1 'polypeptide(L)'
;MVKLIGCFLLCVVATRGVAIEISYAQLAMLQNEGEASLQMSALNHEVTDIWHQHLRLHRLAKSEVVSVNEQTWVSSLLSTEAILSVPNPDHPNQQLVVVDIAKQASAVKILWEMKSMAEDIERQWQYGSLDWKNVVLHQDKSRAMRWWLTTISTARAEQVAEHAIQQGIEYVSVNNAMLSALIQQSRSPVLMQYLWANTPDAFTYQVLQQVPNQLNEADAIEQLIVASRNQPLASQAIMLLAKHYSHNQKAQMFLQSALNDPQLQWLTAAAVGMLKDSQP
;
A
#
# COMPACT_ATOMS: atom_id res chain seq x y z
N MET A 1 -1.22 -18.94 34.60
CA MET A 1 0.14 -18.55 34.16
C MET A 1 0.48 -19.38 32.93
N VAL A 2 0.12 -18.89 31.74
CA VAL A 2 0.53 -19.48 30.45
C VAL A 2 1.12 -18.33 29.63
N LYS A 3 2.42 -18.41 29.40
CA LYS A 3 3.16 -17.58 28.46
C LYS A 3 2.82 -18.06 27.05
N LEU A 4 2.40 -17.16 26.17
CA LEU A 4 2.50 -17.36 24.72
C LEU A 4 3.25 -16.16 24.13
N ILE A 5 4.54 -16.40 23.94
CA ILE A 5 5.44 -15.65 23.08
C ILE A 5 5.25 -16.23 21.67
N GLY A 6 5.15 -15.38 20.64
CA GLY A 6 5.30 -15.82 19.26
C GLY A 6 4.71 -14.82 18.26
N CYS A 7 5.59 -14.21 17.47
CA CYS A 7 5.35 -13.32 16.33
C CYS A 7 4.18 -13.73 15.43
N PHE A 8 3.61 -12.81 14.63
CA PHE A 8 3.52 -12.91 13.16
C PHE A 8 2.77 -11.71 12.52
N LEU A 9 3.48 -11.02 11.61
CA LEU A 9 3.11 -10.11 10.52
C LEU A 9 1.98 -9.06 10.67
N LEU A 10 2.39 -7.78 10.62
CA LEU A 10 1.57 -6.69 10.08
C LEU A 10 1.36 -6.90 8.57
N CYS A 11 0.12 -7.06 8.12
CA CYS A 11 -0.27 -6.79 6.73
C CYS A 11 -1.03 -5.46 6.69
N VAL A 12 -0.28 -4.36 6.60
CA VAL A 12 -0.83 -3.04 6.25
C VAL A 12 -0.80 -2.96 4.74
N VAL A 13 -1.92 -3.22 4.07
CA VAL A 13 -2.08 -2.82 2.68
C VAL A 13 -2.34 -1.32 2.65
N ALA A 14 -1.24 -0.56 2.70
CA ALA A 14 -1.26 0.89 2.55
C ALA A 14 -1.52 1.25 1.08
N THR A 15 -2.79 1.43 0.72
CA THR A 15 -3.15 2.33 -0.38
C THR A 15 -4.02 3.44 0.22
N ARG A 16 -3.41 4.61 0.47
CA ARG A 16 -4.15 5.74 1.06
C ARG A 16 -5.30 6.15 0.14
N GLY A 17 -6.50 6.03 0.71
CA GLY A 17 -7.82 6.19 0.11
C GLY A 17 -8.89 5.61 1.03
N VAL A 18 -8.59 4.49 1.71
CA VAL A 18 -9.35 3.96 2.85
C VAL A 18 -8.35 3.24 3.76
N ALA A 19 -7.82 3.93 4.78
CA ALA A 19 -7.13 3.22 5.85
C ALA A 19 -8.21 2.57 6.72
N ILE A 20 -8.45 1.28 6.54
CA ILE A 20 -9.15 0.49 7.55
C ILE A 20 -8.10 0.24 8.63
N GLU A 21 -8.09 1.08 9.66
CA GLU A 21 -7.40 0.77 10.91
C GLU A 21 -8.09 -0.44 11.52
N ILE A 22 -7.60 -1.63 11.17
CA ILE A 22 -7.95 -2.86 11.84
C ILE A 22 -7.12 -2.86 13.13
N SER A 23 -7.76 -2.52 14.25
CA SER A 23 -7.17 -2.62 15.58
C SER A 23 -6.61 -4.02 15.83
N TYR A 24 -5.57 -4.13 16.67
CA TYR A 24 -5.01 -5.43 17.08
C TYR A 24 -6.07 -6.39 17.67
N ALA A 25 -7.15 -5.85 18.25
CA ALA A 25 -8.30 -6.63 18.72
C ALA A 25 -9.12 -7.23 17.57
N GLN A 26 -9.33 -6.49 16.47
CA GLN A 26 -9.99 -6.99 15.26
C GLN A 26 -9.14 -8.07 14.56
N LEU A 27 -7.80 -7.93 14.55
CA LEU A 27 -6.88 -8.96 14.03
C LEU A 27 -6.87 -10.23 14.90
N ALA A 28 -6.93 -10.10 16.23
CA ALA A 28 -7.00 -11.24 17.15
C ALA A 28 -8.34 -11.99 17.08
N MET A 29 -9.47 -11.29 16.83
CA MET A 29 -10.78 -11.92 16.63
C MET A 29 -10.93 -12.59 15.25
N LEU A 30 -10.21 -12.11 14.23
CA LEU A 30 -10.22 -12.66 12.87
C LEU A 30 -9.42 -13.97 12.72
N GLN A 31 -8.45 -14.25 13.60
CA GLN A 31 -7.67 -15.49 13.54
C GLN A 31 -8.44 -16.73 14.03
N ASN A 32 -9.59 -16.54 14.69
CA ASN A 32 -10.38 -17.63 15.24
C ASN A 32 -11.89 -17.39 15.02
N GLU A 33 -12.29 -17.22 13.75
CA GLU A 33 -13.69 -16.95 13.34
C GLU A 33 -14.70 -17.92 13.99
N GLY A 34 -14.31 -19.18 14.22
CA GLY A 34 -15.13 -20.20 14.88
C GLY A 34 -15.31 -19.99 16.39
N GLU A 35 -14.24 -19.62 17.12
CA GLU A 35 -14.32 -19.35 18.56
C GLU A 35 -15.02 -18.01 18.85
N ALA A 36 -14.79 -17.00 18.01
CA ALA A 36 -15.47 -15.72 18.10
C ALA A 36 -16.99 -15.86 17.85
N SER A 37 -17.40 -16.68 16.88
CA SER A 37 -18.83 -16.96 16.64
C SER A 37 -19.50 -17.67 17.83
N LEU A 38 -18.79 -18.58 18.50
CA LEU A 38 -19.31 -19.29 19.69
C LEU A 38 -19.44 -18.36 20.90
N GLN A 39 -18.47 -17.47 21.14
CA GLN A 39 -18.53 -16.51 22.24
C GLN A 39 -19.59 -15.41 22.01
N MET A 40 -19.78 -14.97 20.76
CA MET A 40 -20.78 -13.95 20.40
C MET A 40 -22.21 -14.50 20.38
N SER A 41 -22.40 -15.81 20.18
CA SER A 41 -23.71 -16.46 20.28
C SER A 41 -24.28 -16.50 21.71
N ALA A 42 -23.45 -16.19 22.72
CA ALA A 42 -23.86 -16.02 24.11
C ALA A 42 -24.32 -14.58 24.44
N LEU A 43 -24.28 -13.65 23.47
CA LEU A 43 -24.71 -12.25 23.61
C LEU A 43 -26.13 -12.02 23.05
N ASN A 44 -26.64 -10.80 23.20
CA ASN A 44 -27.94 -10.38 22.66
C ASN A 44 -28.04 -10.64 21.14
N HIS A 45 -29.23 -11.02 20.67
CA HIS A 45 -29.53 -11.38 19.28
C HIS A 45 -29.05 -10.32 18.26
N GLU A 46 -29.18 -9.04 18.61
CA GLU A 46 -28.71 -7.92 17.77
C GLU A 46 -27.20 -7.94 17.52
N VAL A 47 -26.39 -8.25 18.55
CA VAL A 47 -24.93 -8.34 18.43
C VAL A 47 -24.53 -9.52 17.55
N THR A 48 -25.21 -10.66 17.71
CA THR A 48 -24.99 -11.86 16.89
C THR A 48 -25.32 -11.60 15.42
N ASP A 49 -26.41 -10.87 15.13
CA ASP A 49 -26.79 -10.53 13.76
C ASP A 49 -25.79 -9.60 13.09
N ILE A 50 -25.35 -8.54 13.77
CA ILE A 50 -24.31 -7.62 13.27
C ILE A 50 -23.02 -8.40 12.97
N TRP A 51 -22.64 -9.33 13.85
CA TRP A 51 -21.45 -10.16 13.65
C TRP A 51 -21.57 -11.09 12.43
N HIS A 52 -22.73 -11.73 12.23
CA HIS A 52 -22.96 -12.55 11.04
C HIS A 52 -22.94 -11.74 9.74
N GLN A 53 -23.51 -10.53 9.75
CA GLN A 53 -23.45 -9.61 8.61
C GLN A 53 -22.00 -9.22 8.30
N HIS A 54 -21.20 -8.91 9.33
CA HIS A 54 -19.77 -8.63 9.21
C HIS A 54 -19.01 -9.79 8.55
N LEU A 55 -19.17 -11.02 9.06
CA LEU A 55 -18.50 -12.20 8.51
C LEU A 55 -18.92 -12.47 7.06
N ARG A 56 -20.20 -12.28 6.74
CA ARG A 56 -20.71 -12.46 5.37
C ARG A 56 -20.12 -11.40 4.43
N LEU A 57 -20.06 -10.13 4.83
CA LEU A 57 -19.44 -9.06 4.05
C LEU A 57 -17.96 -9.36 3.79
N HIS A 58 -17.23 -9.83 4.80
CA HIS A 58 -15.83 -10.22 4.66
C HIS A 58 -15.64 -11.37 3.65
N ARG A 59 -16.51 -12.39 3.69
CA ARG A 59 -16.51 -13.48 2.70
C ARG A 59 -16.77 -12.95 1.29
N LEU A 60 -17.79 -12.11 1.14
CA LEU A 60 -18.21 -11.52 -0.12
C LEU A 60 -17.16 -10.59 -0.75
N ALA A 61 -16.36 -9.90 0.06
CA ALA A 61 -15.21 -9.12 -0.42
C ALA A 61 -14.21 -10.00 -1.20
N LYS A 62 -14.01 -11.25 -0.73
CA LYS A 62 -13.04 -12.19 -1.30
C LYS A 62 -13.60 -12.98 -2.48
N SER A 63 -14.92 -13.09 -2.61
CA SER A 63 -15.57 -13.80 -3.72
C SER A 63 -15.17 -13.22 -5.09
N GLU A 64 -14.93 -14.11 -6.05
CA GLU A 64 -14.74 -13.77 -7.47
C GLU A 64 -16.09 -13.62 -8.19
N VAL A 65 -17.03 -14.53 -7.88
CA VAL A 65 -18.39 -14.51 -8.43
C VAL A 65 -19.37 -14.13 -7.35
N VAL A 66 -20.24 -13.17 -7.66
CA VAL A 66 -21.25 -12.64 -6.74
C VAL A 66 -22.60 -12.69 -7.43
N SER A 67 -23.59 -13.30 -6.79
CA SER A 67 -24.96 -13.37 -7.30
C SER A 67 -25.69 -12.03 -7.19
N VAL A 68 -26.71 -11.84 -8.03
CA VAL A 68 -27.60 -10.66 -7.97
C VAL A 68 -28.23 -10.50 -6.58
N ASN A 69 -28.57 -11.61 -5.92
CA ASN A 69 -29.12 -11.60 -4.56
C ASN A 69 -28.12 -11.06 -3.54
N GLU A 70 -26.84 -11.42 -3.67
CA GLU A 70 -25.78 -10.90 -2.79
C GLU A 70 -25.49 -9.43 -3.06
N GLN A 71 -25.50 -9.00 -4.32
CA GLN A 71 -25.38 -7.59 -4.68
C GLN A 71 -26.54 -6.75 -4.13
N THR A 72 -27.76 -7.27 -4.22
CA THR A 72 -28.97 -6.64 -3.67
C THR A 72 -28.88 -6.57 -2.15
N TRP A 73 -28.44 -7.65 -1.50
CA TRP A 73 -28.24 -7.69 -0.06
C TRP A 73 -27.19 -6.66 0.40
N VAL A 74 -26.01 -6.61 -0.22
CA VAL A 74 -24.99 -5.58 0.12
C VAL A 74 -25.54 -4.16 -0.11
N SER A 75 -26.29 -3.94 -1.18
CA SER A 75 -26.90 -2.64 -1.45
C SER A 75 -27.91 -2.23 -0.38
N SER A 76 -28.68 -3.18 0.16
CA SER A 76 -29.63 -2.91 1.26
C SER A 76 -28.94 -2.52 2.57
N LEU A 77 -27.68 -2.90 2.75
CA LEU A 77 -26.90 -2.59 3.96
C LEU A 77 -26.24 -1.21 3.92
N LEU A 78 -26.25 -0.50 2.79
CA LEU A 78 -25.58 0.81 2.67
C LEU A 78 -26.20 1.89 3.56
N SER A 79 -27.46 1.73 3.95
CA SER A 79 -28.20 2.67 4.80
C SER A 79 -28.48 2.13 6.21
N THR A 80 -27.83 1.03 6.62
CA THR A 80 -28.04 0.46 7.95
C THR A 80 -27.33 1.27 9.03
N GLU A 81 -27.91 1.34 10.22
CA GLU A 81 -27.28 1.92 11.42
C GLU A 81 -26.63 0.84 12.31
N ALA A 82 -26.54 -0.40 11.81
CA ALA A 82 -25.95 -1.54 12.50
C ALA A 82 -24.46 -1.31 12.79
N ILE A 83 -24.17 -0.90 14.03
CA ILE A 83 -22.84 -0.59 14.54
C ILE A 83 -22.59 -1.40 15.82
N LEU A 84 -21.46 -2.09 15.87
CA LEU A 84 -20.95 -2.70 17.10
C LEU A 84 -19.85 -1.80 17.66
N SER A 85 -20.02 -1.34 18.90
CA SER A 85 -19.02 -0.52 19.60
C SER A 85 -18.67 -1.12 20.96
N VAL A 86 -17.43 -0.91 21.40
CA VAL A 86 -16.94 -1.30 22.73
C VAL A 86 -16.43 -0.06 23.47
N PRO A 87 -16.46 -0.03 24.81
CA PRO A 87 -15.86 1.06 25.58
C PRO A 87 -14.36 1.17 25.28
N ASN A 88 -13.85 2.39 25.16
CA ASN A 88 -12.41 2.63 25.04
C ASN A 88 -11.74 2.38 26.41
N PRO A 89 -10.80 1.42 26.53
CA PRO A 89 -10.15 1.11 27.80
C PRO A 89 -9.32 2.28 28.36
N ASP A 90 -8.80 3.15 27.49
CA ASP A 90 -7.97 4.29 27.88
C ASP A 90 -8.81 5.57 28.14
N HIS A 91 -10.04 5.59 27.63
CA HIS A 91 -10.96 6.73 27.73
C HIS A 91 -12.39 6.25 28.00
N PRO A 92 -12.81 6.04 29.27
CA PRO A 92 -14.09 5.41 29.63
C PRO A 92 -15.35 6.09 29.07
N ASN A 93 -15.25 7.37 28.71
CA ASN A 93 -16.35 8.14 28.12
C ASN A 93 -16.39 8.08 26.58
N GLN A 94 -15.49 7.32 25.96
CA GLN A 94 -15.41 7.13 24.52
C GLN A 94 -15.78 5.70 24.14
N GLN A 95 -16.40 5.55 22.98
CA GLN A 95 -16.67 4.27 22.37
C GLN A 95 -15.78 4.07 21.14
N LEU A 96 -15.27 2.85 20.99
CA LEU A 96 -14.54 2.39 19.81
C LEU A 96 -15.49 1.59 18.95
N VAL A 97 -15.69 2.04 17.71
CA VAL A 97 -16.46 1.31 16.72
C VAL A 97 -15.65 0.11 16.24
N VAL A 98 -16.16 -1.10 16.50
CA VAL A 98 -15.53 -2.37 16.12
C VAL A 98 -16.08 -2.87 14.78
N VAL A 99 -17.38 -2.69 14.54
CA VAL A 99 -18.04 -3.07 13.28
C VAL A 99 -18.98 -1.95 12.88
N ASP A 100 -18.93 -1.57 11.60
CA ASP A 100 -19.86 -0.64 10.97
C ASP A 100 -20.29 -1.28 9.65
N ILE A 101 -21.51 -1.83 9.64
CA ILE A 101 -21.98 -2.65 8.52
C ILE A 101 -22.16 -1.81 7.26
N ALA A 102 -22.63 -0.57 7.37
CA ALA A 102 -22.79 0.33 6.22
C ALA A 102 -21.44 0.64 5.58
N LYS A 103 -20.41 0.96 6.38
CA LYS A 103 -19.05 1.19 5.87
C LYS A 103 -18.47 -0.06 5.22
N GLN A 104 -18.66 -1.23 5.81
CA GLN A 104 -18.18 -2.48 5.24
C GLN A 104 -18.90 -2.85 3.94
N ALA A 105 -20.22 -2.67 3.87
CA ALA A 105 -21.01 -2.89 2.66
C ALA A 105 -20.55 -1.94 1.54
N SER A 106 -20.30 -0.67 1.85
CA SER A 106 -19.73 0.30 0.92
C SER A 106 -18.36 -0.13 0.41
N ALA A 107 -17.48 -0.59 1.30
CA ALA A 107 -16.15 -1.10 0.92
C ALA A 107 -16.22 -2.33 0.02
N VAL A 108 -17.12 -3.28 0.32
CA VAL A 108 -17.37 -4.47 -0.51
C VAL A 108 -17.84 -4.06 -1.90
N LYS A 109 -18.80 -3.12 -1.98
CA LYS A 109 -19.32 -2.61 -3.26
C LYS A 109 -18.22 -1.95 -4.09
N ILE A 110 -17.42 -1.06 -3.49
CA ILE A 110 -16.28 -0.42 -4.16
C ILE A 110 -15.28 -1.46 -4.66
N LEU A 111 -15.01 -2.51 -3.87
CA LEU A 111 -14.09 -3.58 -4.26
C LEU A 111 -14.61 -4.35 -5.49
N TRP A 112 -15.90 -4.65 -5.56
CA TRP A 112 -16.50 -5.30 -6.72
C TRP A 112 -16.46 -4.42 -7.97
N GLU A 113 -16.74 -3.13 -7.83
CA GLU A 113 -16.61 -2.16 -8.92
C GLU A 113 -15.16 -2.07 -9.40
N MET A 114 -14.19 -2.05 -8.49
CA MET A 114 -12.76 -2.07 -8.83
C MET A 114 -12.34 -3.36 -9.54
N LYS A 115 -12.81 -4.52 -9.09
CA LYS A 115 -12.55 -5.83 -9.74
C LYS A 115 -13.07 -5.85 -11.17
N SER A 116 -14.32 -5.41 -11.37
CA SER A 116 -14.94 -5.32 -12.70
C SER A 116 -14.16 -4.37 -13.64
N MET A 117 -13.79 -3.18 -13.16
CA MET A 117 -12.96 -2.25 -13.94
C MET A 117 -11.55 -2.80 -14.23
N ALA A 118 -10.99 -3.60 -13.33
CA ALA A 118 -9.71 -4.25 -13.55
C ALA A 118 -9.78 -5.35 -14.60
N GLU A 119 -10.89 -6.09 -14.69
CA GLU A 119 -11.16 -7.01 -15.80
C GLU A 119 -11.29 -6.25 -17.13
N ASP A 120 -11.89 -5.07 -17.14
CA ASP A 120 -11.92 -4.21 -18.33
C ASP A 120 -10.52 -3.76 -18.76
N ILE A 121 -9.68 -3.38 -17.81
CA ILE A 121 -8.28 -3.01 -18.04
C ILE A 121 -7.50 -4.20 -18.58
N GLU A 122 -7.67 -5.39 -17.99
CA GLU A 122 -7.06 -6.64 -18.45
C GLU A 122 -7.43 -6.93 -19.90
N ARG A 123 -8.72 -6.80 -20.26
CA ARG A 123 -9.19 -6.98 -21.63
C ARG A 123 -8.56 -5.96 -22.57
N GLN A 124 -8.57 -4.67 -22.21
CA GLN A 124 -7.96 -3.62 -23.02
C GLN A 124 -6.47 -3.86 -23.24
N TRP A 125 -5.75 -4.32 -22.22
CA TRP A 125 -4.35 -4.70 -22.34
C TRP A 125 -4.16 -5.86 -23.33
N GLN A 126 -4.93 -6.94 -23.19
CA GLN A 126 -4.83 -8.11 -24.09
C GLN A 126 -5.09 -7.76 -25.55
N TYR A 127 -6.00 -6.81 -25.81
CA TYR A 127 -6.31 -6.33 -27.17
C TYR A 127 -5.39 -5.20 -27.66
N GLY A 128 -4.41 -4.77 -26.86
CA GLY A 128 -3.53 -3.65 -27.21
C GLY A 128 -4.24 -2.30 -27.32
N SER A 129 -5.40 -2.14 -26.66
CA SER A 129 -6.24 -0.95 -26.71
C SER A 129 -6.24 -0.15 -25.40
N LEU A 130 -5.27 -0.39 -24.51
CA LEU A 130 -5.18 0.29 -23.22
C LEU A 130 -4.82 1.77 -23.39
N ASP A 131 -5.76 2.65 -23.04
CA ASP A 131 -5.55 4.10 -23.05
C ASP A 131 -5.08 4.59 -21.66
N TRP A 132 -3.77 4.81 -21.54
CA TRP A 132 -3.15 5.32 -20.32
C TRP A 132 -3.72 6.65 -19.85
N LYS A 133 -4.07 7.56 -20.76
CA LYS A 133 -4.59 8.87 -20.40
C LYS A 133 -5.95 8.75 -19.75
N ASN A 134 -6.83 7.92 -20.31
CA ASN A 134 -8.13 7.62 -19.73
C ASN A 134 -8.01 6.91 -18.37
N VAL A 135 -7.06 5.97 -18.23
CA VAL A 135 -6.84 5.27 -16.95
C VAL A 135 -6.33 6.21 -15.85
N VAL A 136 -5.45 7.14 -16.19
CA VAL A 136 -4.80 8.04 -15.23
C VAL A 136 -5.71 9.18 -14.80
N LEU A 137 -6.49 9.76 -15.73
CA LEU A 137 -7.36 10.91 -15.44
C LEU A 137 -8.60 10.55 -14.60
N HIS A 138 -9.07 9.32 -14.69
CA HIS A 138 -10.25 8.87 -13.93
C HIS A 138 -9.84 8.16 -12.64
N GLN A 139 -10.20 8.75 -11.49
CA GLN A 139 -9.81 8.23 -10.17
C GLN A 139 -10.20 6.76 -9.95
N ASP A 140 -11.38 6.34 -10.41
CA ASP A 140 -11.86 4.96 -10.26
C ASP A 140 -11.05 3.97 -11.12
N LYS A 141 -10.75 4.36 -12.37
CA LYS A 141 -9.89 3.57 -13.26
C LYS A 141 -8.46 3.51 -12.76
N SER A 142 -7.94 4.60 -12.20
CA SER A 142 -6.63 4.65 -11.56
C SER A 142 -6.58 3.72 -10.34
N ARG A 143 -7.65 3.67 -9.53
CA ARG A 143 -7.76 2.70 -8.43
C ARG A 143 -7.82 1.26 -8.93
N ALA A 144 -8.64 0.98 -9.93
CA ALA A 144 -8.77 -0.35 -10.53
C ALA A 144 -7.46 -0.83 -11.18
N MET A 145 -6.75 0.05 -11.89
CA MET A 145 -5.44 -0.24 -12.49
C MET A 145 -4.41 -0.57 -11.43
N ARG A 146 -4.33 0.19 -10.32
CA ARG A 146 -3.44 -0.17 -9.21
C ARG A 146 -3.77 -1.54 -8.62
N TRP A 147 -5.05 -1.86 -8.47
CA TRP A 147 -5.46 -3.19 -8.02
C TRP A 147 -5.06 -4.28 -9.02
N TRP A 148 -5.31 -4.07 -10.31
CA TRP A 148 -4.91 -5.00 -11.38
C TRP A 148 -3.40 -5.24 -11.39
N LEU A 149 -2.60 -4.20 -11.18
CA LEU A 149 -1.14 -4.35 -11.07
C LEU A 149 -0.71 -5.25 -9.90
N THR A 150 -1.50 -5.34 -8.83
CA THR A 150 -1.21 -6.27 -7.71
C THR A 150 -1.58 -7.72 -8.00
N THR A 151 -2.39 -7.98 -9.04
CA THR A 151 -2.86 -9.33 -9.38
C THR A 151 -2.09 -9.98 -10.52
N ILE A 152 -1.38 -9.19 -11.33
CA ILE A 152 -0.53 -9.70 -12.43
C ILE A 152 0.84 -10.14 -11.93
N SER A 153 1.50 -11.03 -12.69
CA SER A 153 2.87 -11.46 -12.38
C SER A 153 3.90 -10.34 -12.59
N THR A 154 5.07 -10.46 -11.95
CA THR A 154 6.21 -9.53 -12.13
C THR A 154 6.60 -9.38 -13.60
N ALA A 155 6.77 -10.48 -14.33
CA ALA A 155 7.12 -10.44 -15.75
C ALA A 155 6.08 -9.69 -16.60
N ARG A 156 4.80 -9.78 -16.24
CA ARG A 156 3.75 -9.03 -16.93
C ARG A 156 3.75 -7.56 -16.54
N ALA A 157 4.02 -7.25 -15.27
CA ALA A 157 4.17 -5.87 -14.82
C ALA A 157 5.36 -5.17 -15.47
N GLU A 158 6.46 -5.89 -15.76
CA GLU A 158 7.59 -5.38 -16.54
C GLU A 158 7.15 -4.97 -17.96
N GLN A 159 6.39 -5.82 -18.66
CA GLN A 159 5.83 -5.49 -19.97
C GLN A 159 4.91 -4.26 -19.92
N VAL A 160 4.08 -4.17 -18.89
CA VAL A 160 3.18 -3.02 -18.67
C VAL A 160 3.99 -1.75 -18.42
N ALA A 161 5.06 -1.83 -17.61
CA ALA A 161 5.95 -0.72 -17.35
C ALA A 161 6.65 -0.23 -18.63
N GLU A 162 7.20 -1.15 -19.43
CA GLU A 162 7.82 -0.83 -20.72
C GLU A 162 6.84 -0.16 -21.67
N HIS A 163 5.63 -0.71 -21.81
CA HIS A 163 4.59 -0.11 -22.63
C HIS A 163 4.21 1.28 -22.13
N ALA A 164 4.08 1.48 -20.82
CA ALA A 164 3.76 2.80 -20.26
C ALA A 164 4.86 3.82 -20.58
N ILE A 165 6.13 3.44 -20.42
CA ILE A 165 7.29 4.27 -20.77
C ILE A 165 7.26 4.63 -22.26
N GLN A 166 7.03 3.65 -23.15
CA GLN A 166 6.95 3.87 -24.60
C GLN A 166 5.80 4.79 -25.01
N GLN A 167 4.67 4.74 -24.30
CA GLN A 167 3.53 5.63 -24.51
C GLN A 167 3.72 7.03 -23.88
N GLY A 168 4.91 7.32 -23.34
CA GLY A 168 5.23 8.63 -22.79
C GLY A 168 4.54 8.91 -21.47
N ILE A 169 4.59 7.96 -20.52
CA ILE A 169 4.00 8.09 -19.17
C ILE A 169 4.35 9.42 -18.47
N GLU A 170 5.52 9.99 -18.77
CA GLU A 170 5.95 11.31 -18.27
C GLU A 170 4.99 12.46 -18.65
N TYR A 171 4.33 12.36 -19.81
CA TYR A 171 3.40 13.39 -20.31
C TYR A 171 1.94 13.16 -19.87
N VAL A 172 1.64 12.02 -19.26
CA VAL A 172 0.27 11.61 -18.91
C VAL A 172 -0.12 12.08 -17.50
N SER A 173 0.75 12.84 -16.82
CA SER A 173 0.54 13.30 -15.43
C SER A 173 0.20 12.15 -14.47
N VAL A 174 0.93 11.04 -14.60
CA VAL A 174 0.69 9.87 -13.74
C VAL A 174 1.01 10.22 -12.29
N ASN A 175 0.01 10.09 -11.42
CA ASN A 175 0.19 10.34 -10.00
C ASN A 175 1.18 9.33 -9.38
N ASN A 176 1.84 9.75 -8.30
CA ASN A 176 2.85 8.94 -7.62
C ASN A 176 2.27 7.62 -7.09
N ALA A 177 0.97 7.59 -6.77
CA ALA A 177 0.27 6.39 -6.37
C ALA A 177 0.30 5.28 -7.45
N MET A 178 0.06 5.64 -8.70
CA MET A 178 0.10 4.69 -9.83
C MET A 178 1.54 4.29 -10.16
N LEU A 179 2.45 5.27 -10.23
CA LEU A 179 3.88 4.99 -10.43
C LEU A 179 4.42 4.05 -9.35
N SER A 180 4.05 4.27 -8.08
CA SER A 180 4.48 3.38 -6.99
C SER A 180 3.97 1.96 -7.16
N ALA A 181 2.75 1.76 -7.64
CA ALA A 181 2.20 0.42 -7.86
C ALA A 181 2.94 -0.29 -9.01
N LEU A 182 3.20 0.42 -10.11
CA LEU A 182 4.00 -0.10 -11.22
C LEU A 182 5.43 -0.43 -10.77
N ILE A 183 6.08 0.44 -10.01
CA ILE A 183 7.44 0.22 -9.50
C ILE A 183 7.50 -0.96 -8.55
N GLN A 184 6.54 -1.08 -7.62
CA GLN A 184 6.52 -2.19 -6.67
C GLN A 184 6.45 -3.55 -7.37
N GLN A 185 5.70 -3.64 -8.47
CA GLN A 185 5.51 -4.90 -9.19
C GLN A 185 6.56 -5.16 -10.27
N SER A 186 6.98 -4.14 -11.03
CA SER A 186 7.96 -4.27 -12.13
C SER A 186 9.40 -4.08 -11.69
N ARG A 187 9.64 -3.43 -10.54
CA ARG A 187 10.96 -3.02 -10.04
C ARG A 187 11.76 -2.18 -11.03
N SER A 188 11.10 -1.48 -11.96
CA SER A 188 11.74 -0.69 -13.01
C SER A 188 12.52 0.51 -12.44
N PRO A 189 13.86 0.56 -12.61
CA PRO A 189 14.65 1.72 -12.19
C PRO A 189 14.32 2.97 -13.00
N VAL A 190 13.85 2.81 -14.24
CA VAL A 190 13.44 3.93 -15.11
C VAL A 190 12.18 4.60 -14.55
N LEU A 191 11.19 3.81 -14.11
CA LEU A 191 10.00 4.36 -13.46
C LEU A 191 10.32 5.08 -12.14
N MET A 192 11.30 4.59 -11.39
CA MET A 192 11.78 5.28 -10.17
C MET A 192 12.34 6.66 -10.50
N GLN A 193 13.07 6.84 -11.61
CA GLN A 193 13.57 8.16 -12.01
C GLN A 193 12.43 9.16 -12.24
N TYR A 194 11.33 8.72 -12.88
CA TYR A 194 10.13 9.56 -13.04
C TYR A 194 9.49 9.88 -11.69
N LEU A 195 9.42 8.91 -10.77
CA LEU A 195 8.90 9.13 -9.42
C LEU A 195 9.74 10.15 -8.63
N TRP A 196 11.07 10.12 -8.76
CA TRP A 196 11.97 11.07 -8.10
C TRP A 196 11.90 12.48 -8.70
N ALA A 197 11.50 12.62 -9.96
CA ALA A 197 11.32 13.91 -10.60
C ALA A 197 10.01 14.60 -10.17
N ASN A 198 9.01 13.84 -9.74
CA ASN A 198 7.73 14.38 -9.28
C ASN A 198 7.83 15.08 -7.91
N THR A 199 6.84 15.91 -7.60
CA THR A 199 6.67 16.43 -6.23
C THR A 199 6.46 15.25 -5.27
N PRO A 200 7.32 15.10 -4.23
CA PRO A 200 7.23 13.97 -3.33
C PRO A 200 5.93 13.94 -2.51
N ASP A 201 5.35 12.76 -2.38
CA ASP A 201 4.21 12.48 -1.50
C ASP A 201 4.44 11.19 -0.69
N ALA A 202 3.41 10.74 0.03
CA ALA A 202 3.50 9.53 0.84
C ALA A 202 3.91 8.28 0.03
N PHE A 203 3.53 8.20 -1.25
CA PHE A 203 3.89 7.08 -2.12
C PHE A 203 5.35 7.14 -2.56
N THR A 204 5.86 8.35 -2.85
CA THR A 204 7.30 8.56 -3.12
C THR A 204 8.16 8.08 -1.96
N TYR A 205 7.83 8.49 -0.74
CA TYR A 205 8.58 8.07 0.45
C TYR A 205 8.47 6.57 0.74
N GLN A 206 7.31 5.96 0.47
CA GLN A 206 7.14 4.51 0.61
C GLN A 206 8.05 3.74 -0.34
N VAL A 207 8.14 4.14 -1.62
CA VAL A 207 9.05 3.51 -2.58
C VAL A 207 10.50 3.72 -2.15
N LEU A 208 10.87 4.94 -1.74
CA LEU A 208 12.23 5.25 -1.30
C LEU A 208 12.71 4.34 -0.18
N GLN A 209 11.86 4.06 0.82
CA GLN A 209 12.16 3.14 1.92
C GLN A 209 12.37 1.69 1.48
N GLN A 210 11.76 1.29 0.37
CA GLN A 210 11.80 -0.08 -0.14
C GLN A 210 12.97 -0.33 -1.09
N VAL A 211 13.61 0.73 -1.61
CA VAL A 211 14.75 0.63 -2.56
C VAL A 211 15.79 -0.41 -2.13
N PRO A 212 16.26 -0.44 -0.86
CA PRO A 212 17.31 -1.39 -0.48
C PRO A 212 16.91 -2.86 -0.58
N ASN A 213 15.61 -3.17 -0.55
CA ASN A 213 15.09 -4.52 -0.59
C ASN A 213 14.51 -4.91 -1.96
N GLN A 214 14.28 -3.93 -2.85
CA GLN A 214 13.64 -4.15 -4.14
C GLN A 214 14.63 -4.30 -5.29
N LEU A 215 15.78 -3.64 -5.22
CA LEU A 215 16.78 -3.61 -6.27
C LEU A 215 18.04 -4.36 -5.87
N ASN A 216 18.84 -4.73 -6.88
CA ASN A 216 20.22 -5.13 -6.61
C ASN A 216 21.02 -3.93 -6.06
N GLU A 217 22.15 -4.20 -5.43
CA GLU A 217 22.97 -3.18 -4.78
C GLU A 217 23.37 -2.03 -5.72
N ALA A 218 23.79 -2.35 -6.95
CA ALA A 218 24.25 -1.35 -7.91
C ALA A 218 23.13 -0.38 -8.30
N ASP A 219 21.95 -0.90 -8.62
CA ASP A 219 20.78 -0.09 -8.99
C ASP A 219 20.22 0.65 -7.78
N ALA A 220 20.21 0.04 -6.60
CA ALA A 220 19.76 0.69 -5.37
C ALA A 220 20.62 1.93 -5.04
N ILE A 221 21.95 1.80 -5.13
CA ILE A 221 22.88 2.91 -4.92
C ILE A 221 22.60 4.03 -5.94
N GLU A 222 22.45 3.70 -7.22
CA GLU A 222 22.15 4.70 -8.25
C GLU A 222 20.83 5.42 -8.00
N GLN A 223 19.78 4.68 -7.66
CA GLN A 223 18.47 5.28 -7.39
C GLN A 223 18.47 6.16 -6.14
N LEU A 224 19.19 5.79 -5.09
CA LEU A 224 19.36 6.63 -3.90
C LEU A 224 20.16 7.90 -4.21
N ILE A 225 21.20 7.80 -5.05
CA ILE A 225 21.96 8.97 -5.52
C ILE A 225 21.04 9.90 -6.33
N VAL A 226 20.23 9.37 -7.25
CA VAL A 226 19.28 10.17 -8.03
C VAL A 226 18.23 10.82 -7.12
N ALA A 227 17.61 10.05 -6.22
CA ALA A 227 16.62 10.55 -5.27
C ALA A 227 17.19 11.66 -4.38
N SER A 228 18.48 11.59 -4.04
CA SER A 228 19.13 12.61 -3.20
C SER A 228 19.21 14.00 -3.83
N ARG A 229 19.08 14.10 -5.16
CA ARG A 229 19.05 15.37 -5.89
C ARG A 229 17.72 16.10 -5.75
N ASN A 230 16.66 15.39 -5.33
CA ASN A 230 15.39 15.99 -4.97
C ASN A 230 15.45 16.43 -3.50
N GLN A 231 15.48 17.75 -3.25
CA GLN A 231 15.67 18.35 -1.93
C GLN A 231 14.78 17.73 -0.82
N PRO A 232 13.45 17.61 -1.00
CA PRO A 232 12.60 16.93 -0.02
C PRO A 232 12.92 15.44 0.25
N LEU A 233 13.60 14.74 -0.66
CA LEU A 233 13.99 13.34 -0.49
C LEU A 233 15.42 13.17 0.03
N ALA A 234 16.27 14.20 -0.10
CA ALA A 234 17.70 14.15 0.13
C ALA A 234 18.09 13.52 1.47
N SER A 235 17.48 13.97 2.56
CA SER A 235 17.80 13.48 3.91
C SER A 235 17.62 11.97 4.03
N GLN A 236 16.49 11.45 3.54
CA GLN A 236 16.17 10.03 3.66
C GLN A 236 16.97 9.18 2.68
N ALA A 237 17.17 9.66 1.45
CA ALA A 237 17.98 8.96 0.46
C ALA A 237 19.44 8.80 0.93
N ILE A 238 20.04 9.87 1.46
CA ILE A 238 21.40 9.86 2.01
C ILE A 238 21.49 8.97 3.26
N MET A 239 20.49 9.03 4.15
CA MET A 239 20.43 8.15 5.33
C MET A 239 20.38 6.68 4.93
N LEU A 240 19.56 6.32 3.94
CA LEU A 240 19.48 4.94 3.42
C LEU A 240 20.80 4.51 2.77
N LEU A 241 21.43 5.40 1.99
CA LEU A 241 22.71 5.14 1.36
C LEU A 241 23.81 4.87 2.40
N ALA A 242 23.91 5.72 3.42
CA ALA A 242 24.85 5.56 4.52
C ALA A 242 24.58 4.27 5.32
N LYS A 243 23.31 4.01 5.65
CA LYS A 243 22.92 2.87 6.51
C LYS A 243 23.14 1.52 5.83
N HIS A 244 22.79 1.39 4.57
CA HIS A 244 22.77 0.10 3.87
C HIS A 244 24.00 -0.14 3.00
N TYR A 245 24.67 0.92 2.53
CA TYR A 245 25.70 0.81 1.50
C TYR A 245 27.02 1.52 1.86
N SER A 246 27.28 1.84 3.14
CA SER A 246 28.53 2.46 3.59
C SER A 246 29.79 1.66 3.25
N HIS A 247 29.69 0.36 3.02
CA HIS A 247 30.79 -0.51 2.64
C HIS A 247 31.08 -0.47 1.12
N ASN A 248 30.16 0.06 0.30
CA ASN A 248 30.33 0.13 -1.14
C ASN A 248 31.11 1.39 -1.56
N GLN A 249 32.14 1.21 -2.39
CA GLN A 249 33.02 2.30 -2.83
C GLN A 249 32.28 3.44 -3.53
N LYS A 250 31.27 3.14 -4.36
CA LYS A 250 30.49 4.16 -5.09
C LYS A 250 29.66 5.00 -4.14
N ALA A 251 29.03 4.36 -3.16
CA ALA A 251 28.29 5.05 -2.11
C ALA A 251 29.22 5.92 -1.25
N GLN A 252 30.39 5.42 -0.86
CA GLN A 252 31.41 6.19 -0.13
C GLN A 252 31.88 7.42 -0.91
N MET A 253 32.19 7.26 -2.21
CA MET A 253 32.61 8.37 -3.07
C MET A 253 31.51 9.44 -3.17
N PHE A 254 30.26 9.02 -3.33
CA PHE A 254 29.14 9.96 -3.36
C PHE A 254 28.98 10.70 -2.01
N LEU A 255 28.99 9.98 -0.89
CA LEU A 255 28.88 10.59 0.45
C LEU A 255 30.04 11.56 0.73
N GLN A 256 31.26 11.21 0.34
CA GLN A 256 32.42 12.10 0.47
C GLN A 256 32.27 13.36 -0.39
N SER A 257 31.75 13.23 -1.62
CA SER A 257 31.43 14.38 -2.45
C SER A 257 30.32 15.24 -1.85
N ALA A 258 29.28 14.62 -1.29
CA ALA A 258 28.13 15.29 -0.70
C ALA A 258 28.48 16.08 0.58
N LEU A 259 29.53 15.68 1.31
CA LEU A 259 30.07 16.48 2.43
C LEU A 259 30.64 17.83 1.99
N ASN A 260 31.02 17.97 0.71
CA ASN A 260 31.53 19.22 0.14
C ASN A 260 30.44 20.03 -0.60
N ASP A 261 29.24 19.47 -0.76
CA ASP A 261 28.10 20.16 -1.38
C ASP A 261 27.30 20.92 -0.31
N PRO A 262 27.20 22.26 -0.36
CA PRO A 262 26.47 23.05 0.64
C PRO A 262 25.02 22.62 0.85
N GLN A 263 24.38 22.04 -0.17
CA GLN A 263 22.99 21.59 -0.09
C GLN A 263 22.84 20.25 0.65
N LEU A 264 23.87 19.39 0.60
CA LEU A 264 23.82 18.04 1.13
C LEU A 264 24.74 17.83 2.34
N GLN A 265 25.63 18.77 2.63
CA GLN A 265 26.69 18.66 3.64
C GLN A 265 26.14 18.27 5.01
N TRP A 266 25.15 19.01 5.52
CA TRP A 266 24.59 18.75 6.84
C TRP A 266 23.82 17.43 6.91
N LEU A 267 23.07 17.10 5.86
CA LEU A 267 22.34 15.84 5.76
C LEU A 267 23.30 14.65 5.77
N THR A 268 24.40 14.78 5.04
CA THR A 268 25.44 13.76 4.93
C THR A 268 26.22 13.60 6.23
N ALA A 269 26.63 14.70 6.86
CA ALA A 269 27.31 14.68 8.16
C ALA A 269 26.43 14.03 9.24
N ALA A 270 25.13 14.36 9.28
CA ALA A 270 24.18 13.74 10.20
C ALA A 270 24.01 12.25 9.91
N ALA A 271 23.82 11.85 8.65
CA ALA A 271 23.65 10.46 8.28
C ALA A 271 24.87 9.59 8.65
N VAL A 272 26.08 10.05 8.32
CA VAL A 272 27.32 9.36 8.66
C VAL A 272 27.55 9.33 10.17
N GLY A 273 27.28 10.43 10.88
CA GLY A 273 27.42 10.47 12.35
C GLY A 273 26.42 9.59 13.11
N MET A 274 25.29 9.23 12.49
CA MET A 274 24.31 8.29 13.04
C MET A 274 24.66 6.82 12.76
N LEU A 275 25.63 6.54 11.90
CA LEU A 275 26.18 5.20 11.77
C LEU A 275 26.91 4.90 13.07
N LYS A 276 26.29 4.08 13.93
CA LYS A 276 27.07 3.41 14.99
C LYS A 276 28.16 2.64 14.28
N ASP A 277 29.40 2.73 14.76
CA ASP A 277 30.50 1.85 14.41
C ASP A 277 30.05 0.40 14.65
N SER A 278 29.39 -0.17 13.66
CA SER A 278 28.83 -1.51 13.69
C SER A 278 29.91 -2.44 13.15
N GLN A 279 30.99 -2.46 13.93
CA GLN A 279 32.16 -3.34 14.01
C GLN A 279 33.06 -3.57 12.77
N PRO A 280 34.39 -3.73 12.98
CA PRO A 280 35.30 -4.32 12.00
C PRO A 280 35.02 -5.79 11.75
#